data_AF-A0A317U8Z0-F1
#
_entry.id   AF-A0A317U8Z0-F1
#
_cell.length_a   1.000
_cell.length_b   1.000
_cell.length_c   1.000
_cell.angle_alpha   90.00
_cell.angle_beta   90.00
_cell.angle_gamma   90.00
#
_symmetry.space_group_name_H-M   'P 1'
#
loop_
_entity.id
_entity.type
_entity.pdbx_description
1 polymer ?
#
loop_
_entity_poly.entity_id
_entity_poly.type
_entity_poly.pdbx_seq_one_letter_code
_entity_poly.pdbx_strand_id
1 'polypeptide(L)'
;MPRIVQQIPKLATLAAKEIEKSNPHLFFTLYKNTTLPLDLENQYINPLVQDLVNKHGKIYLANIKKRKKLIDERSSAIEEDCCYKKAITLAMVALGTGVHFGIYFILRASGVPHSTTLTFLATIPVTVIVMGCFSPCASILLSKLIARGTVPDIPSEVVDLTEVVEDIESQKNKSHLTV
;
A
#
# COMPACT_ATOMS: atom_id res chain seq x y z
N MET A 1 -46.66 15.42 41.65
CA MET A 1 -45.39 15.84 41.03
C MET A 1 -44.46 14.63 40.99
N PRO A 2 -43.98 14.17 39.82
CA PRO A 2 -43.04 13.06 39.77
C PRO A 2 -41.70 13.51 40.37
N ARG A 3 -41.16 12.73 41.32
CA ARG A 3 -39.81 12.96 41.87
C ARG A 3 -38.80 12.76 40.74
N ILE A 4 -38.07 13.81 40.39
CA ILE A 4 -36.85 13.70 39.58
C ILE A 4 -35.83 13.02 40.49
N VAL A 5 -35.66 11.71 40.32
CA VAL A 5 -34.59 10.95 40.96
C VAL A 5 -33.29 11.44 40.33
N GLN A 6 -32.55 12.30 41.02
CA GLN A 6 -31.20 12.67 40.61
C GLN A 6 -30.34 11.41 40.66
N GLN A 7 -30.02 10.85 39.49
CA GLN A 7 -29.04 9.77 39.39
C GLN A 7 -27.67 10.35 39.74
N ILE A 8 -27.17 10.01 40.92
CA ILE A 8 -25.81 10.34 41.33
C ILE A 8 -24.87 9.62 40.34
N PRO A 9 -24.02 10.34 39.59
CA PRO A 9 -23.12 9.71 38.63
C PRO A 9 -22.14 8.79 39.37
N LYS A 10 -21.90 7.61 38.79
CA LYS A 10 -20.98 6.63 39.37
C LYS A 10 -19.59 7.25 39.52
N LEU A 11 -18.87 6.88 40.58
CA LEU A 11 -17.51 7.37 40.85
C LEU A 11 -16.57 7.19 39.65
N ALA A 12 -16.73 6.07 38.93
CA ALA A 12 -15.97 5.78 37.72
C ALA A 12 -16.24 6.79 36.59
N THR A 13 -17.46 7.28 36.44
CA THR A 13 -17.84 8.30 35.45
C THR A 13 -17.32 9.69 35.84
N LEU A 14 -17.28 10.00 37.13
CA LEU A 14 -16.67 11.24 37.64
C LEU A 14 -15.15 11.23 37.46
N ALA A 15 -14.50 10.11 37.79
CA ALA A 15 -13.08 9.92 37.56
C ALA A 15 -12.72 10.02 36.08
N ALA A 16 -13.53 9.40 35.20
CA ALA A 16 -13.34 9.53 33.75
C ALA A 16 -13.44 10.98 33.27
N LYS A 17 -14.44 11.75 33.70
CA LYS A 17 -14.54 13.18 33.35
C LYS A 17 -13.36 14.01 33.83
N GLU A 18 -12.86 13.72 35.04
CA GLU A 18 -11.69 14.45 35.56
C GLU A 18 -10.42 14.07 34.79
N ILE A 19 -10.26 12.79 34.42
CA ILE A 19 -9.15 12.32 33.57
C ILE A 19 -9.24 12.97 32.18
N GLU A 20 -10.41 12.98 31.55
CA GLU A 20 -10.64 13.64 30.25
C GLU A 20 -10.22 15.12 30.28
N LYS A 21 -10.50 15.82 31.38
CA LYS A 21 -10.20 17.24 31.55
C LYS A 21 -8.74 17.52 31.89
N SER A 22 -8.10 16.67 32.70
CA SER A 22 -6.76 16.91 33.24
C SER A 22 -5.66 16.28 32.39
N ASN A 23 -5.81 14.98 32.07
CA ASN A 23 -4.90 14.23 31.22
C ASN A 23 -5.65 13.07 30.51
N PRO A 24 -6.28 13.31 29.36
CA PRO A 24 -7.03 12.28 28.63
C PRO A 24 -6.17 11.08 28.18
N HIS A 25 -4.84 11.20 28.22
CA HIS A 25 -3.95 10.09 27.88
C HIS A 25 -3.83 9.04 28.99
N LEU A 26 -4.17 9.40 30.24
CA LEU A 26 -4.17 8.46 31.36
C LEU A 26 -5.11 7.27 31.12
N PHE A 27 -6.13 7.45 30.26
CA PHE A 27 -7.03 6.38 29.87
C PHE A 27 -6.31 5.21 29.17
N PHE A 28 -5.27 5.48 28.37
CA PHE A 28 -4.49 4.43 27.69
C PHE A 28 -3.62 3.64 28.67
N THR A 29 -3.04 4.33 29.65
CA THR A 29 -2.25 3.71 30.74
C THR A 29 -3.14 2.84 31.64
N LEU A 30 -4.35 3.33 31.95
CA LEU A 30 -5.31 2.60 32.78
C LEU A 30 -5.91 1.38 32.08
N TYR A 31 -6.13 1.47 30.76
CA TYR A 31 -6.64 0.37 29.93
C TYR A 31 -5.70 -0.84 29.91
N LYS A 32 -4.37 -0.62 29.92
CA LYS A 32 -3.37 -1.69 29.93
C LYS A 32 -3.34 -2.46 31.26
N ASN A 33 -3.77 -1.81 32.36
CA ASN A 33 -3.65 -2.34 33.72
C ASN A 33 -4.97 -2.86 34.32
N THR A 34 -6.12 -2.54 33.72
CA THR A 34 -7.44 -2.87 34.31
C THR A 34 -8.50 -3.07 33.24
N THR A 35 -9.39 -4.05 33.42
CA THR A 35 -10.62 -4.16 32.61
C THR A 35 -11.55 -2.99 32.91
N LEU A 36 -11.63 -2.01 32.00
CA LEU A 36 -12.59 -0.92 32.11
C LEU A 36 -14.01 -1.40 31.77
N PRO A 37 -15.04 -0.81 32.40
CA PRO A 37 -16.42 -0.98 31.95
C PRO A 37 -16.60 -0.51 30.51
N LEU A 38 -17.33 -1.30 29.70
CA LEU A 38 -17.54 -1.07 28.27
C LEU A 38 -18.07 0.35 27.96
N ASP A 39 -18.91 0.90 28.84
CA ASP A 39 -19.48 2.25 28.68
C ASP A 39 -18.40 3.35 28.73
N LEU A 40 -17.40 3.20 29.59
CA LEU A 40 -16.31 4.18 29.72
C LEU A 40 -15.30 4.05 28.58
N GLU A 41 -15.03 2.82 28.15
CA GLU A 41 -14.18 2.56 26.99
C GLU A 41 -14.79 3.18 25.72
N ASN A 42 -16.08 2.94 25.47
CA ASN A 42 -16.77 3.48 24.31
C ASN A 42 -16.89 5.00 24.32
N GLN A 43 -17.02 5.61 25.50
CA GLN A 43 -17.24 7.06 25.61
C GLN A 43 -15.95 7.88 25.63
N TYR A 44 -14.87 7.34 26.22
CA TYR A 44 -13.65 8.12 26.47
C TYR A 44 -12.40 7.58 25.76
N ILE A 45 -12.28 6.27 25.56
CA ILE A 45 -11.10 5.65 24.93
C ILE A 45 -11.30 5.54 23.42
N ASN A 46 -12.40 4.94 22.98
CA ASN A 46 -12.66 4.67 21.57
C ASN A 46 -12.64 5.92 20.68
N PRO A 47 -13.18 7.09 21.09
CA PRO A 47 -13.08 8.29 20.29
C PRO A 47 -11.63 8.77 20.09
N LEU A 48 -10.79 8.67 21.12
CA LEU A 48 -9.38 9.05 21.05
C LEU A 48 -8.59 8.08 20.15
N VAL A 49 -8.82 6.78 20.29
CA VAL A 49 -8.23 5.76 19.40
C VAL A 49 -8.65 6.01 17.96
N GLN A 50 -9.93 6.29 17.72
CA GLN A 50 -10.42 6.55 16.36
C GLN A 50 -9.82 7.83 15.76
N ASP A 51 -9.63 8.88 16.55
CA ASP A 51 -8.95 10.09 16.06
C ASP A 51 -7.48 9.80 15.66
N LEU A 52 -6.77 9.03 16.48
CA LEU A 52 -5.41 8.56 16.19
C LEU A 52 -5.36 7.70 14.92
N VAL A 53 -6.24 6.72 14.80
CA VAL A 53 -6.37 5.87 13.60
C VAL A 53 -6.70 6.71 12.37
N ASN A 54 -7.57 7.70 12.50
CA ASN A 54 -7.91 8.60 11.39
C ASN A 54 -6.73 9.49 10.98
N LYS A 55 -5.94 9.99 11.94
CA LYS A 55 -4.75 10.79 11.67
C LYS A 55 -3.67 9.97 10.95
N HIS A 56 -3.29 8.82 11.51
CA HIS A 56 -2.29 7.94 10.86
C HIS A 56 -2.81 7.36 9.55
N GLY A 57 -4.11 7.05 9.46
CA GLY A 57 -4.75 6.63 8.21
C GLY A 57 -4.61 7.68 7.10
N LYS A 58 -4.76 8.97 7.41
CA LYS A 58 -4.51 10.05 6.44
C LYS A 58 -3.05 10.13 6.02
N ILE A 59 -2.10 9.99 6.95
CA ILE A 59 -0.66 9.99 6.67
C ILE A 59 -0.31 8.80 5.76
N TYR A 60 -0.78 7.61 6.10
CA TYR A 60 -0.59 6.40 5.29
C TYR A 60 -1.15 6.57 3.87
N LEU A 61 -2.37 7.08 3.72
CA LEU A 61 -2.96 7.36 2.40
C LEU A 61 -2.17 8.42 1.62
N ALA A 62 -1.64 9.45 2.28
CA ALA A 62 -0.78 10.44 1.66
C ALA A 62 0.54 9.80 1.17
N ASN A 63 1.14 8.92 1.97
CA ASN A 63 2.33 8.17 1.60
C ASN A 63 2.07 7.24 0.41
N ILE A 64 0.92 6.56 0.36
CA ILE A 64 0.51 5.75 -0.82
C ILE A 64 0.44 6.62 -2.07
N LYS A 65 -0.20 7.79 -1.99
CA LYS A 65 -0.30 8.70 -3.13
C LYS A 65 1.07 9.17 -3.60
N LYS A 66 1.96 9.52 -2.65
CA LYS A 66 3.34 9.94 -2.95
C LYS A 66 4.13 8.81 -3.61
N ARG A 67 4.02 7.59 -3.09
CA ARG A 67 4.66 6.41 -3.67
C ARG A 67 4.16 6.10 -5.07
N LYS A 68 2.85 6.18 -5.31
CA LYS A 68 2.26 6.01 -6.64
C LYS A 68 2.84 7.03 -7.64
N LYS A 69 2.91 8.30 -7.24
CA LYS A 69 3.51 9.37 -8.05
C LYS A 69 4.97 9.07 -8.39
N LEU A 70 5.76 8.62 -7.41
CA LEU A 70 7.16 8.26 -7.62
C LEU A 70 7.32 7.06 -8.58
N ILE A 71 6.46 6.06 -8.48
CA ILE A 71 6.42 4.93 -9.42
C ILE A 71 6.11 5.42 -10.82
N ASP A 72 5.10 6.27 -10.98
CA ASP A 72 4.70 6.81 -12.28
C ASP A 72 5.84 7.65 -12.89
N GLU A 73 6.48 8.52 -12.12
CA GLU A 73 7.65 9.32 -12.56
C GLU A 73 8.82 8.44 -13.02
N ARG A 74 9.20 7.45 -12.22
CA ARG A 74 10.29 6.51 -12.59
C ARG A 74 9.92 5.65 -13.78
N SER A 75 8.68 5.20 -13.86
CA SER A 75 8.18 4.41 -14.98
C SER A 75 8.26 5.20 -16.27
N SER A 76 7.87 6.48 -16.26
CA SER A 76 7.99 7.37 -17.42
C SER A 76 9.44 7.59 -17.81
N ALA A 77 10.34 7.81 -16.84
CA ALA A 77 11.77 7.97 -17.13
C ALA A 77 12.38 6.71 -17.78
N ILE A 78 12.01 5.51 -17.30
CA ILE A 78 12.42 4.24 -17.91
C ILE A 78 11.81 4.10 -19.31
N GLU A 79 10.54 4.45 -19.47
CA GLU A 79 9.86 4.36 -20.75
C GLU A 79 10.50 5.27 -21.79
N GLU A 80 10.90 6.48 -21.44
CA GLU A 80 11.57 7.43 -22.36
C GLU A 80 12.98 6.99 -22.78
N ASP A 81 13.62 6.11 -22.01
CA ASP A 81 14.96 5.60 -22.30
C ASP A 81 14.97 4.78 -23.62
N CYS A 82 15.79 5.25 -24.57
CA CYS A 82 15.90 4.66 -25.90
C CYS A 82 16.52 3.24 -25.86
N CYS A 83 17.47 3.00 -24.96
CA CYS A 83 18.08 1.68 -24.78
C CYS A 83 17.06 0.70 -24.22
N TYR A 84 16.24 1.12 -23.25
CA TYR A 84 15.15 0.32 -22.72
C TYR A 84 14.14 -0.06 -23.80
N LYS A 85 13.64 0.90 -24.59
CA LYS A 85 12.68 0.61 -25.70
C LYS A 85 13.24 -0.42 -26.69
N LYS A 86 14.52 -0.28 -27.05
CA LYS A 86 15.20 -1.22 -27.96
C LYS A 86 15.34 -2.60 -27.33
N ALA A 87 15.75 -2.67 -26.06
CA ALA A 87 15.90 -3.92 -25.33
C ALA A 87 14.57 -4.66 -25.19
N ILE A 88 13.47 -3.98 -24.84
CA ILE A 88 12.14 -4.58 -24.76
C ILE A 88 11.67 -5.06 -26.12
N THR A 89 11.89 -4.28 -27.19
CA THR A 89 11.52 -4.72 -28.55
C THR A 89 12.25 -5.99 -28.94
N LEU A 90 13.56 -6.05 -28.69
CA LEU A 90 14.35 -7.25 -28.96
C LEU A 90 13.88 -8.44 -28.10
N ALA A 91 13.59 -8.21 -26.81
CA ALA A 91 13.09 -9.23 -25.91
C ALA A 91 11.73 -9.79 -26.37
N MET A 92 10.79 -8.91 -26.77
CA MET A 92 9.48 -9.33 -27.27
C MET A 92 9.59 -10.11 -28.59
N VAL A 93 10.48 -9.69 -29.49
CA VAL A 93 10.77 -10.44 -30.72
C VAL A 93 11.38 -11.81 -30.39
N ALA A 94 12.34 -11.88 -29.47
CA ALA A 94 12.97 -13.13 -29.05
C ALA A 94 11.97 -14.09 -28.37
N LEU A 95 11.08 -13.57 -27.53
CA LEU A 95 10.00 -14.36 -26.92
C LEU A 95 9.03 -14.87 -27.98
N GLY A 96 8.62 -14.01 -28.91
CA GLY A 96 7.72 -14.37 -30.01
C GLY A 96 8.29 -15.44 -30.92
N THR A 97 9.55 -15.29 -31.35
CA THR A 97 10.23 -16.30 -32.17
C THR A 97 10.43 -17.59 -31.40
N GLY A 98 10.79 -17.52 -30.11
CA GLY A 98 10.90 -18.68 -29.23
C GLY A 98 9.60 -19.48 -29.15
N VAL A 99 8.46 -18.82 -28.93
CA VAL A 99 7.13 -19.46 -28.95
C VAL A 99 6.83 -20.06 -30.33
N HIS A 100 7.14 -19.34 -31.40
CA HIS A 100 6.94 -19.81 -32.78
C HIS A 100 7.73 -21.10 -33.05
N PHE A 101 9.00 -21.15 -32.67
CA PHE A 101 9.82 -22.36 -32.78
C PHE A 101 9.30 -23.49 -31.89
N GLY A 102 8.85 -23.17 -30.66
CA GLY A 102 8.23 -24.15 -29.76
C GLY A 102 7.03 -24.83 -30.40
N ILE A 103 6.12 -24.05 -31.00
CA ILE A 103 4.95 -24.59 -31.73
C ILE A 103 5.40 -25.43 -32.92
N TYR A 104 6.40 -24.97 -33.68
CA TYR A 104 6.94 -25.75 -34.81
C TYR A 104 7.42 -27.14 -34.38
N PHE A 105 8.18 -27.24 -33.28
CA PHE A 105 8.65 -28.53 -32.77
C PHE A 105 7.51 -29.41 -32.26
N ILE A 106 6.50 -28.82 -31.61
CA ILE A 106 5.29 -29.55 -31.17
C ILE A 106 4.53 -30.12 -32.38
N LEU A 107 4.33 -29.31 -33.43
CA LEU A 107 3.65 -29.75 -34.66
C LEU A 107 4.42 -30.90 -35.33
N ARG A 108 5.75 -30.79 -35.40
CA ARG A 108 6.61 -31.84 -35.96
C ARG A 108 6.54 -33.14 -35.14
N ALA A 109 6.56 -33.04 -33.81
CA ALA A 109 6.45 -34.19 -32.92
C ALA A 109 5.07 -34.87 -33.00
N SER A 110 4.03 -34.09 -33.30
CA SER A 110 2.63 -34.56 -33.42
C SER A 110 2.33 -35.26 -34.76
N GLY A 111 3.33 -35.46 -35.63
CA GLY A 111 3.17 -36.16 -36.90
C GLY A 111 2.45 -35.33 -37.98
N VAL A 112 2.38 -34.00 -37.82
CA VAL A 112 1.80 -33.10 -38.83
C VAL A 112 2.64 -33.16 -40.13
N PRO A 113 2.00 -33.11 -41.33
CA PRO A 113 2.72 -33.17 -42.60
C PRO A 113 3.84 -32.13 -42.71
N HIS A 114 4.95 -32.53 -43.34
CA HIS A 114 6.13 -31.68 -43.43
C HIS A 114 5.86 -30.35 -44.15
N SER A 115 5.03 -30.38 -45.20
CA SER A 115 4.58 -29.19 -45.92
C SER A 115 3.92 -28.18 -44.98
N THR A 116 2.99 -28.62 -44.12
CA THR A 116 2.31 -27.77 -43.15
C THR A 116 3.28 -27.19 -42.10
N THR A 117 4.22 -27.99 -41.60
CA THR A 117 5.23 -27.51 -40.64
C THR A 117 6.19 -26.49 -41.24
N LEU A 118 6.57 -26.65 -42.53
CA LEU A 118 7.40 -25.70 -43.26
C LEU A 118 6.64 -24.40 -43.57
N THR A 119 5.37 -24.50 -43.98
CA THR A 119 4.52 -23.32 -44.18
C THR A 119 4.38 -22.53 -42.88
N PHE A 120 4.21 -23.21 -41.75
CA PHE A 120 4.18 -22.55 -40.43
C PHE A 120 5.52 -21.89 -40.09
N LEU A 121 6.66 -22.53 -40.38
CA LEU A 121 7.96 -21.91 -40.18
C LEU A 121 8.15 -20.66 -41.05
N ALA A 122 7.62 -20.67 -42.27
CA ALA A 122 7.67 -19.53 -43.18
C ALA A 122 6.88 -18.30 -42.68
N THR A 123 5.98 -18.44 -41.70
CA THR A 123 5.27 -17.30 -41.10
C THR A 123 6.04 -16.61 -39.97
N ILE A 124 7.30 -16.99 -39.70
CA ILE A 124 8.16 -16.29 -38.72
C ILE A 124 8.20 -14.76 -38.92
N PRO A 125 8.36 -14.23 -40.16
CA PRO A 125 8.39 -12.77 -40.36
C PRO A 125 7.10 -12.08 -39.88
N VAL A 126 5.95 -12.75 -40.04
CA VAL A 126 4.66 -12.24 -39.53
C VAL A 126 4.71 -12.17 -38.00
N THR A 127 5.19 -13.22 -37.33
CA THR A 127 5.35 -13.23 -35.87
C THR A 127 6.27 -12.12 -35.37
N VAL A 128 7.38 -11.86 -36.06
CA VAL A 128 8.30 -10.76 -35.72
C VAL A 128 7.63 -9.40 -35.86
N ILE A 129 6.90 -9.16 -36.96
CA ILE A 129 6.18 -7.89 -37.18
C ILE A 129 5.13 -7.69 -36.09
N VAL A 130 4.32 -8.71 -35.83
CA VAL A 130 3.27 -8.67 -34.79
C VAL A 130 3.88 -8.32 -33.44
N MET A 131 4.92 -9.03 -33.01
CA MET A 131 5.54 -8.78 -31.70
C MET A 131 6.25 -7.43 -31.62
N GLY A 132 6.84 -6.96 -32.71
CA GLY A 132 7.38 -5.60 -32.81
C GLY A 132 6.29 -4.54 -32.60
N CYS A 133 5.09 -4.73 -33.15
CA CYS A 133 3.94 -3.84 -32.95
C CYS A 133 3.37 -3.89 -31.52
N PHE A 134 3.48 -5.03 -30.82
CA PHE A 134 3.06 -5.15 -29.42
C PHE A 134 4.11 -4.65 -28.41
N SER A 135 5.35 -4.44 -28.85
CA SER A 135 6.46 -3.97 -28.01
C SER A 135 6.16 -2.67 -27.22
N PRO A 136 5.55 -1.61 -27.79
CA PRO A 136 5.25 -0.39 -27.05
C PRO A 136 4.31 -0.62 -25.86
N CYS A 137 3.28 -1.46 -26.04
CA CYS A 137 2.36 -1.82 -24.97
C CYS A 137 3.06 -2.59 -23.85
N ALA A 138 3.93 -3.54 -24.23
CA ALA A 138 4.74 -4.29 -23.28
C ALA A 138 5.71 -3.36 -22.52
N SER A 139 6.36 -2.43 -23.23
CA SER A 139 7.29 -1.45 -22.68
C SER A 139 6.68 -0.65 -21.52
N ILE A 140 5.44 -0.17 -21.68
CA ILE A 140 4.69 0.58 -20.66
C ILE A 140 4.42 -0.30 -19.42
N LEU A 141 4.03 -1.55 -19.62
CA LEU A 141 3.71 -2.46 -18.51
C LEU A 141 4.96 -2.89 -17.76
N LEU A 142 6.03 -3.23 -18.49
CA LEU A 142 7.31 -3.62 -17.91
C LEU A 142 8.00 -2.45 -17.21
N SER A 143 7.87 -1.21 -17.69
CA SER A 143 8.51 -0.05 -17.05
C SER A 143 7.86 0.22 -15.69
N LYS A 144 6.53 0.08 -15.59
CA LYS A 144 5.80 0.14 -14.31
C LYS A 144 6.21 -0.97 -13.37
N LEU A 145 6.42 -2.19 -13.88
CA LEU A 145 6.85 -3.32 -13.07
C LEU A 145 8.24 -3.08 -12.47
N ILE A 146 9.19 -2.63 -13.30
CA ILE A 146 10.56 -2.28 -12.87
C ILE A 146 10.52 -1.12 -11.87
N ALA A 147 9.73 -0.07 -12.15
CA ALA A 147 9.56 1.06 -11.24
C ALA A 147 9.01 0.62 -9.87
N ARG A 148 8.04 -0.30 -9.84
CA ARG A 148 7.52 -0.88 -8.59
C ARG A 148 8.58 -1.65 -7.81
N GLY A 149 9.44 -2.41 -8.48
CA GLY A 149 10.52 -3.18 -7.85
C GLY A 149 11.64 -2.32 -7.28
N THR A 150 11.82 -1.10 -7.78
CA THR A 150 12.88 -0.17 -7.32
C THR A 150 12.39 0.85 -6.30
N VAL A 151 11.08 0.99 -6.10
CA VAL A 151 10.49 1.90 -5.11
C VAL A 151 10.15 1.09 -3.85
N PRO A 152 10.75 1.40 -2.69
CA PRO A 152 10.59 0.61 -1.47
C PRO A 152 9.14 0.59 -0.98
N ASP A 153 8.76 -0.48 -0.25
CA ASP A 153 7.41 -0.55 0.30
C ASP A 153 7.12 0.55 1.34
N ILE A 154 5.86 0.96 1.51
CA ILE A 154 5.50 1.82 2.63
C ILE A 154 5.51 0.91 3.85
N PRO A 155 6.36 1.18 4.86
CA PRO A 155 6.40 0.35 6.04
C PRO A 155 5.02 0.34 6.70
N SER A 156 4.61 -0.81 7.23
CA SER A 156 3.45 -0.88 8.09
C SER A 156 3.72 -0.01 9.31
N GLU A 157 3.00 1.10 9.42
CA GLU A 157 3.11 1.99 10.57
C GLU A 157 2.41 1.30 11.74
N VAL A 158 3.19 0.70 12.64
CA VAL A 158 2.68 0.18 13.92
C VAL A 158 2.70 1.36 14.88
N VAL A 159 1.52 1.88 15.18
CA VAL A 159 1.38 2.98 16.14
C VAL A 159 1.31 2.36 17.53
N ASP A 160 2.40 2.45 18.30
CA ASP A 160 2.33 2.16 19.74
C ASP A 160 1.66 3.35 20.44
N LEU A 161 0.46 3.11 20.96
CA LEU A 161 -0.26 4.14 21.71
C LEU A 161 0.52 4.63 22.93
N THR A 162 1.43 3.82 23.47
CA THR A 162 2.29 4.17 24.61
C THR A 162 3.32 5.24 24.23
N GLU A 163 4.02 5.06 23.10
CA GLU A 163 4.99 6.05 22.60
C GLU A 163 4.33 7.37 22.22
N VAL A 164 3.11 7.31 21.66
CA VAL A 164 2.34 8.52 21.34
C VAL A 164 2.00 9.31 22.60
N VAL A 165 1.68 8.63 23.71
CA VAL A 165 1.42 9.29 25.00
C VAL A 165 2.70 9.92 25.56
N GLU A 166 3.83 9.20 25.50
CA GLU A 166 5.13 9.70 25.98
C GLU A 166 5.61 10.92 25.18
N ASP A 167 5.45 10.95 23.85
CA ASP A 167 5.87 12.07 23.01
C ASP A 167 5.01 13.32 23.26
N ILE A 168 3.70 13.16 23.49
CA ILE A 168 2.80 14.26 23.83
C ILE A 168 3.12 14.83 25.23
N GLU A 169 3.36 13.96 26.22
CA GLU A 169 3.76 14.40 27.58
C GLU A 169 5.11 15.13 27.57
N SER A 170 6.06 14.65 26.76
CA SER A 170 7.37 15.29 26.52
C SER A 170 7.23 16.68 25.88
N GLN A 171 6.37 16.83 24.87
CA GLN A 171 6.11 18.13 24.24
C GLN A 171 5.38 19.10 25.18
N LYS A 172 4.43 18.62 25.98
CA LYS A 172 3.74 19.42 27.00
C LYS A 172 4.71 19.94 28.06
N ASN A 173 5.62 19.09 28.55
CA ASN A 173 6.66 19.50 29.48
C ASN A 173 7.63 20.53 28.87
N LYS A 174 8.05 20.36 27.61
CA LYS A 174 8.88 21.36 26.93
C LYS A 174 8.18 22.71 26.78
N SER A 175 6.89 22.72 26.44
CA SER A 175 6.11 23.96 26.30
C SER A 175 5.92 24.72 27.62
N HIS A 176 5.92 24.03 28.75
CA HIS A 176 5.81 24.61 30.09
C HIS A 176 7.14 25.17 30.63
N LEU A 177 8.27 24.76 30.05
CA LEU A 177 9.62 25.19 30.41
C LEU A 177 10.12 26.40 29.59
N THR A 178 9.38 26.82 28.57
CA THR A 178 9.69 27.98 27.71
C THR A 178 8.86 29.24 28.02
N VAL A 179 8.25 29.31 29.21
CA VAL A 179 7.56 30.51 29.73
C VAL A 179 8.39 31.14 30.83
#